data_AF-A0A511TBA2-F1
#
_entry.id   AF-A0A511TBA2-F1
#
_cell.length_a   1.000
_cell.length_b   1.000
_cell.length_c   1.000
_cell.angle_alpha   90.00
_cell.angle_beta   90.00
_cell.angle_gamma   90.00
#
_symmetry.space_group_name_H-M   'P 1'
#
loop_
_entity.id
_entity.type
_entity.pdbx_description
1 polymer ?
#
loop_
_entity_poly.entity_id
_entity_poly.type
_entity_poly.pdbx_seq_one_letter_code
_entity_poly.pdbx_strand_id
1 'polypeptide(L)' 'MSLEDFERFRVRVLEDGVLQEELRGPKDVPGFIALAIRLGAERGCHFTEAELRELIREERKRWLGTWV' A
#
# COMPACT_ATOMS: atom_id res chain seq x y z
N MET A 1 -7.11 -14.65 -2.25
CA MET A 1 -8.08 -13.55 -2.03
C MET A 1 -7.38 -12.56 -1.11
N SER A 2 -7.06 -11.36 -1.62
CA SER A 2 -6.25 -10.33 -0.93
C SER A 2 -6.39 -8.94 -1.60
N LEU A 3 -6.79 -8.89 -2.88
CA LEU A 3 -7.06 -7.65 -3.60
C LEU A 3 -8.19 -6.81 -2.98
N GLU A 4 -9.28 -7.42 -2.52
CA GLU A 4 -10.42 -6.69 -1.93
C GLU A 4 -10.06 -6.00 -0.60
N ASP A 5 -9.25 -6.63 0.25
CA ASP A 5 -8.80 -6.03 1.50
C ASP A 5 -7.80 -4.90 1.24
N PHE A 6 -6.95 -5.04 0.23
CA PHE A 6 -6.08 -3.96 -0.21
C PHE A 6 -6.87 -2.80 -0.82
N GLU A 7 -7.88 -3.05 -1.64
CA GLU A 7 -8.72 -1.98 -2.20
C GLU A 7 -9.47 -1.23 -1.09
N ARG A 8 -10.01 -1.92 -0.08
CA ARG A 8 -10.57 -1.27 1.11
C ARG A 8 -9.52 -0.44 1.85
N PHE A 9 -8.31 -0.96 2.01
CA PHE A 9 -7.22 -0.22 2.64
C PHE A 9 -6.85 1.03 1.82
N ARG A 10 -6.77 0.90 0.49
CA ARG A 10 -6.46 2.01 -0.43
C ARG A 10 -7.52 3.10 -0.40
N VAL A 11 -8.81 2.73 -0.43
CA VAL A 11 -9.91 3.68 -0.32
C VAL A 11 -9.84 4.42 1.02
N ARG A 12 -9.63 3.68 2.13
CA ARG A 12 -9.45 4.31 3.46
C ARG A 12 -8.25 5.23 3.53
N VAL A 13 -7.12 4.87 2.93
CA VAL A 13 -5.92 5.73 2.85
C VAL A 13 -6.21 6.99 2.03
N LEU A 14 -7.01 6.90 0.97
CA LEU A 14 -7.39 8.06 0.16
C LEU A 14 -8.39 8.98 0.87
N GLU A 15 -9.26 8.41 1.70
CA GLU A 15 -10.27 9.16 2.48
C GLU A 15 -9.70 9.76 3.78
N ASP A 16 -8.69 9.12 4.38
CA ASP A 16 -8.09 9.53 5.65
C ASP A 16 -6.71 10.18 5.42
N GLY A 17 -6.68 11.50 5.51
CA GLY A 17 -5.46 12.30 5.35
C GLY A 17 -4.38 11.99 6.38
N VAL A 18 -4.75 11.56 7.60
CA VAL A 18 -3.79 11.20 8.65
C VAL A 18 -3.04 9.92 8.26
N LEU A 19 -3.78 8.94 7.71
CA LEU A 19 -3.21 7.70 7.16
C LEU A 19 -2.25 7.97 6.00
N GLN A 20 -2.58 8.93 5.14
CA GLN A 20 -1.69 9.37 4.07
C GLN A 20 -0.39 9.98 4.59
N GLU A 21 -0.46 10.82 5.62
CA GLU A 21 0.74 11.42 6.21
C GLU A 21 1.59 10.38 6.94
N GLU A 22 0.99 9.45 7.67
CA GLU A 22 1.72 8.34 8.30
C GLU A 22 2.42 7.46 7.26
N LEU A 23 1.74 7.12 6.17
CA LEU A 23 2.32 6.35 5.06
C LEU A 23 3.38 7.13 4.25
N ARG A 24 3.38 8.46 4.31
CA ARG A 24 4.43 9.32 3.73
C ARG A 24 5.64 9.49 4.63
N GLY A 25 5.57 9.08 5.90
CA GLY A 25 6.69 9.16 6.85
C GLY A 25 7.92 8.32 6.45
N PRO A 26 7.75 7.04 6.04
CA PRO A 26 8.86 6.20 5.60
C PRO A 26 9.53 6.71 4.32
N LYS A 27 10.86 6.84 4.33
CA LYS A 27 11.66 7.21 3.14
C LYS A 27 12.05 6.02 2.26
N ASP A 28 11.86 4.80 2.76
CA ASP A 28 12.28 3.57 2.10
C ASP A 28 11.10 2.63 1.86
N VAL A 29 11.12 1.93 0.73
CA VAL A 29 10.09 0.96 0.33
C VAL A 29 9.84 -0.13 1.39
N PRO A 30 10.86 -0.73 2.04
CA PRO A 30 10.61 -1.73 3.09
C PRO A 30 9.91 -1.12 4.31
N GLY A 31 10.25 0.12 4.68
CA GLY A 31 9.61 0.83 5.78
C GLY A 31 8.16 1.16 5.49
N PHE A 32 7.86 1.58 4.26
CA PHE A 32 6.49 1.77 3.77
C PHE A 32 5.68 0.48 3.86
N ILE A 33 6.23 -0.64 3.38
CA ILE A 33 5.50 -1.91 3.37
C ILE A 33 5.20 -2.41 4.78
N ALA A 34 6.18 -2.35 5.69
CA ALA A 34 5.96 -2.73 7.09
C ALA A 34 4.88 -1.87 7.76
N LEU A 35 4.87 -0.56 7.48
CA LEU A 35 3.88 0.37 8.02
C LEU A 35 2.48 0.10 7.44
N ALA A 36 2.38 -0.13 6.14
CA ALA A 36 1.12 -0.44 5.46
C ALA A 36 0.48 -1.74 5.97
N ILE A 37 1.27 -2.81 6.15
CA ILE A 37 0.79 -4.08 6.70
C ILE A 37 0.26 -3.90 8.12
N ARG A 38 1.00 -3.17 8.97
CA ARG A 38 0.60 -2.92 10.35
C ARG A 38 -0.71 -2.12 10.41
N LEU A 39 -0.79 -1.02 9.65
CA LEU A 39 -1.98 -0.18 9.59
C LEU A 39 -3.19 -0.91 8.98
N GLY A 40 -2.95 -1.79 8.01
CA GLY A 40 -3.95 -2.67 7.42
C GLY A 40 -4.49 -3.66 8.45
N ALA A 41 -3.60 -4.36 9.16
CA ALA A 41 -3.98 -5.34 10.17
C ALA A 41 -4.78 -4.72 11.33
N GLU A 42 -4.39 -3.53 11.80
CA GLU A 42 -5.14 -2.76 12.81
C GLU A 42 -6.57 -2.41 12.36
N ARG A 43 -6.82 -2.41 11.05
CA ARG A 43 -8.09 -2.02 10.42
C ARG A 43 -8.87 -3.20 9.83
N GLY A 44 -8.40 -4.43 10.08
CA GLY A 44 -9.02 -5.68 9.63
C GLY A 44 -8.71 -6.05 8.17
N CYS A 45 -7.73 -5.39 7.55
CA CYS A 45 -7.26 -5.74 6.21
C CYS A 45 -6.02 -6.63 6.34
N HIS A 46 -6.07 -7.83 5.74
CA HIS A 46 -4.97 -8.79 5.82
C HIS A 46 -4.31 -8.95 4.45
N PHE A 47 -3.10 -8.43 4.31
CA PHE A 47 -2.27 -8.59 3.12
C PHE A 47 -0.81 -8.77 3.53
N THR A 48 -0.05 -9.48 2.71
CA THR A 48 1.35 -9.82 2.99
C THR A 48 2.32 -8.83 2.35
N GLU A 49 3.55 -8.79 2.87
CA GLU A 49 4.64 -8.02 2.25
C GLU A 49 4.85 -8.41 0.79
N ALA A 50 4.84 -9.70 0.48
CA ALA A 50 5.06 -10.20 -0.87
C ALA A 50 4.00 -9.65 -1.84
N GLU A 51 2.73 -9.66 -1.45
CA GLU A 51 1.62 -9.13 -2.25
C GLU A 51 1.75 -7.62 -2.46
N LEU A 52 2.11 -6.88 -1.41
CA LEU A 52 2.30 -5.42 -1.52
C LEU A 52 3.50 -5.07 -2.40
N ARG A 53 4.58 -5.86 -2.33
CA ARG A 53 5.79 -5.68 -3.14
C ARG A 53 5.53 -5.96 -4.62
N GLU A 54 4.79 -7.04 -4.91
CA GLU A 54 4.34 -7.37 -6.27
C GLU A 54 3.46 -6.25 -6.83
N LEU A 55 2.49 -5.75 -6.06
CA LEU A 55 1.62 -4.64 -6.46
C LEU A 55 2.39 -3.35 -6.72
N ILE A 56 3.30 -2.95 -5.82
CA ILE A 56 4.14 -1.75 -6.02
C ILE A 56 5.00 -1.93 -7.27
N ARG A 57 5.52 -3.13 -7.52
CA ARG A 57 6.32 -3.43 -8.71
C ARG A 57 5.48 -3.35 -9.99
N GLU A 58 4.27 -3.89 -9.98
CA GLU A 58 3.33 -3.85 -11.10
C GLU A 58 2.83 -2.43 -11.38
N GLU A 59 2.41 -1.67 -10.36
CA GLU A 59 2.03 -0.26 -10.49
C GLU A 59 3.21 0.59 -10.96
N ARG A 60 4.43 0.36 -10.44
CA ARG A 60 5.64 1.04 -10.91
C ARG A 60 5.97 0.72 -12.37
N LYS A 61 5.81 -0.53 -12.81
CA LYS A 61 5.95 -0.92 -14.23
C LYS A 61 4.87 -0.27 -15.09
N ARG A 62 3.64 -0.19 -14.60
CA ARG A 62 2.50 0.40 -15.31
C ARG A 62 2.65 1.91 -15.47
N TRP A 63 3.13 2.59 -14.42
CA TRP A 63 3.51 4.00 -14.45
C TRP A 63 4.69 4.23 -15.41
N LEU A 64 5.79 3.48 -15.27
CA LEU A 64 6.95 3.59 -16.16
C LEU A 64 6.62 3.29 -17.64
N GLY A 65 5.74 2.32 -17.89
CA GLY A 65 5.28 1.96 -19.23
C GLY A 65 4.27 2.93 -19.83
N THR A 66 3.66 3.81 -19.02
CA THR A 66 2.80 4.91 -19.48
C THR A 66 3.60 6.19 -19.72
N TRP A 67 4.85 6.24 -19.26
CA TRP A 67 5.78 7.36 -19.45
C TRP A 67 6.74 7.19 -20.65
N VAL A 68 6.57 6.12 -21.45
CA VAL A 68 7.22 5.94 -22.77
C VAL A 68 6.18 5.93 -23.87
#